data_AF-A0A6H2H2R6-F1
#
_entry.id   AF-A0A6H2H2R6-F1
#
_cell.length_a   1.000
_cell.length_b   1.000
_cell.length_c   1.000
_cell.angle_alpha   90.00
_cell.angle_beta   90.00
_cell.angle_gamma   90.00
#
_symmetry.space_group_name_H-M   'P 1'
#
loop_
_entity.id
_entity.type
_entity.pdbx_description
1 polymer ?
#
loop_
_entity_poly.entity_id
_entity_poly.type
_entity_poly.pdbx_seq_one_letter_code
_entity_poly.pdbx_strand_id
1 'polypeptide(L)'
;MSLDVSAVGKAILDQEDRLAENITRLQYERQPELQEKFGEIGWIKTKQDTIYTLKYLAESIHLESPLLFSNYMTWLRVLLQQYEVSTEDLYINILCFQEALRAELEPDQYVMVCQHLDAALRQLSTEAEQQGSHLDESGMAAEATAYTELLLEGRRAEASRLVMDLVDSGTPLQSIYLHIFQQSQYEIGRLWQTGRITVAQEHYCSAATQLVMSQLFPYLFNHSRKGMKLVSACVGGELHEIGLRMVTDIFEMNGWDTYYVGANVPARSLLRLLKDYKADVLALSCTMTYHVSLVKEMIAAVRQDPDLGGIVILVGGYPFNTDPKLWRAVGADGYGRDAEESVRVATELAGRKGR
;
A
#
# COMPACT_ATOMS: atom_id res chain seq x y z
N MET A 1 13.34 32.16 -1.44
CA MET A 1 11.99 31.77 -1.93
C MET A 1 11.89 30.29 -1.64
N SER A 2 10.96 29.82 -0.79
CA SER A 2 10.81 28.37 -0.62
C SER A 2 10.29 27.81 -1.94
N LEU A 3 11.08 26.95 -2.58
CA LEU A 3 10.67 26.25 -3.79
C LEU A 3 9.47 25.36 -3.45
N ASP A 4 8.43 25.44 -4.28
CA ASP A 4 7.23 24.64 -4.10
C ASP A 4 7.51 23.21 -4.56
N VAL A 5 7.77 22.32 -3.59
CA VAL A 5 8.03 20.90 -3.82
C VAL A 5 6.86 20.23 -4.55
N SER A 6 5.63 20.69 -4.30
CA SER A 6 4.43 20.21 -4.98
C SER A 6 4.45 20.52 -6.47
N ALA A 7 5.03 21.65 -6.87
CA ALA A 7 5.15 22.03 -8.27
C ALA A 7 6.15 21.15 -9.04
N VAL A 8 7.19 20.63 -8.37
CA VAL A 8 8.21 19.76 -9.00
C VAL A 8 7.61 18.40 -9.37
N GLY A 9 6.94 17.74 -8.42
CA GLY A 9 6.26 16.46 -8.69
C GLY A 9 5.22 16.59 -9.80
N LYS A 10 4.43 17.67 -9.77
CA LYS A 10 3.46 17.96 -10.84
C LYS A 10 4.13 18.18 -12.20
N ALA A 11 5.23 18.93 -12.27
CA ALA A 11 5.94 19.17 -13.53
C ALA A 11 6.50 17.88 -14.16
N ILE A 12 6.86 16.88 -13.33
CA ILE A 12 7.24 15.54 -13.80
C ILE A 12 6.02 14.82 -14.39
N LEU A 13 4.90 14.81 -13.68
CA LEU A 13 3.67 14.10 -14.10
C LEU A 13 3.03 14.70 -15.35
N ASP A 14 3.01 16.03 -15.48
CA ASP A 14 2.48 16.74 -16.65
C ASP A 14 3.26 16.37 -17.95
N GLN A 15 4.44 15.77 -17.82
CA GLN A 15 5.35 15.43 -18.92
C GLN A 15 5.74 13.95 -18.93
N GLU A 16 5.03 13.10 -18.19
CA GLU A 16 5.44 11.72 -17.89
C GLU A 16 5.67 10.87 -19.14
N ASP A 17 4.81 10.99 -20.16
CA ASP A 17 4.95 10.23 -21.40
C ASP A 17 6.23 10.58 -22.17
N ARG A 18 6.54 11.88 -22.26
CA ARG A 18 7.74 12.38 -22.96
C ARG A 18 9.01 12.00 -22.20
N LEU A 19 8.99 12.16 -20.88
CA LEU A 19 10.10 11.76 -20.02
C LEU A 19 10.34 10.26 -20.10
N ALA A 20 9.28 9.45 -20.03
CA ALA A 20 9.40 8.01 -20.08
C ALA A 20 9.97 7.51 -21.41
N GLU A 21 9.55 8.11 -22.53
CA GLU A 21 10.11 7.80 -23.84
C GLU A 21 11.60 8.16 -23.93
N ASN A 22 11.99 9.34 -23.44
CA ASN A 22 13.39 9.76 -23.43
C ASN A 22 14.25 8.86 -22.53
N ILE A 23 13.80 8.55 -21.32
CA ILE A 23 14.50 7.68 -20.38
C ILE A 23 14.66 6.26 -20.95
N THR A 24 13.60 5.72 -21.55
CA THR A 24 13.64 4.38 -22.19
C THR A 24 14.64 4.38 -23.34
N ARG A 25 14.63 5.42 -24.18
CA ARG A 25 15.61 5.59 -25.27
C ARG A 25 17.04 5.61 -24.74
N LEU A 26 17.32 6.44 -23.72
CA LEU A 26 18.64 6.52 -23.10
C LEU A 26 19.11 5.16 -22.56
N GLN A 27 18.19 4.38 -21.97
CA GLN A 27 18.53 3.05 -21.46
C GLN A 27 18.92 2.09 -22.60
N TYR A 28 18.14 2.02 -23.67
CA TYR A 28 18.44 1.12 -24.81
C TYR A 28 19.65 1.59 -25.62
N GLU A 29 19.99 2.88 -25.61
CA GLU A 29 21.24 3.39 -26.19
C GLU A 29 22.46 2.98 -25.36
N ARG A 30 22.34 2.96 -24.03
CA ARG A 30 23.41 2.53 -23.11
C ARG A 30 23.54 1.02 -23.02
N GLN A 31 22.45 0.29 -23.27
CA GLN A 31 22.35 -1.17 -23.20
C GLN A 31 21.70 -1.73 -24.49
N PRO A 32 22.39 -1.65 -25.65
CA PRO A 32 21.82 -2.12 -26.93
C PRO A 32 21.38 -3.59 -26.92
N GLU A 33 21.98 -4.41 -26.06
CA GLU A 33 21.62 -5.82 -25.84
C GLU A 33 20.19 -6.02 -25.35
N LEU A 34 19.55 -5.03 -24.71
CA LEU A 34 18.15 -5.11 -24.30
C LEU A 34 17.21 -5.26 -25.51
N GLN A 35 17.57 -4.66 -26.65
CA GLN A 35 16.79 -4.77 -27.88
C GLN A 35 16.83 -6.21 -28.42
N GLU A 36 17.99 -6.86 -28.38
CA GLU A 36 18.13 -8.26 -28.79
C GLU A 36 17.39 -9.18 -27.81
N LYS A 37 17.48 -8.90 -26.51
CA LYS A 37 16.88 -9.72 -25.45
C LYS A 37 15.36 -9.65 -25.40
N PHE A 38 14.79 -8.45 -25.45
CA PHE A 38 13.36 -8.22 -25.16
C PHE A 38 12.57 -7.68 -26.35
N GLY A 39 13.22 -7.21 -27.41
CA GLY A 39 12.59 -6.70 -28.62
C GLY A 39 11.62 -5.53 -28.40
N GLU A 40 10.68 -5.36 -29.32
CA GLU A 40 9.69 -4.27 -29.29
C GLU A 40 8.76 -4.35 -28.06
N ILE A 41 8.40 -5.56 -27.62
CA ILE A 41 7.58 -5.75 -26.42
C ILE A 41 8.34 -5.28 -25.18
N GLY A 42 9.64 -5.60 -25.10
CA GLY A 42 10.54 -5.10 -24.06
C GLY A 42 10.50 -3.59 -23.96
N TRP A 43 10.67 -2.90 -25.08
CA TRP A 43 10.64 -1.44 -25.12
C TRP A 43 9.33 -0.88 -24.57
N ILE A 44 8.18 -1.43 -25.02
CA ILE A 44 6.86 -1.01 -24.55
C ILE A 44 6.73 -1.20 -23.03
N LYS A 45 7.21 -2.33 -22.50
CA LYS A 45 7.18 -2.64 -21.07
C LYS A 45 8.10 -1.74 -20.27
N THR A 46 9.34 -1.51 -20.72
CA THR A 46 10.26 -0.57 -20.08
C THR A 46 9.68 0.84 -20.02
N LYS A 47 9.03 1.33 -21.10
CA LYS A 47 8.35 2.63 -21.09
C LYS A 47 7.20 2.66 -20.08
N GLN A 48 6.39 1.61 -20.03
CA GLN A 48 5.30 1.49 -19.03
C GLN A 48 5.82 1.53 -17.59
N ASP A 49 6.86 0.74 -17.28
CA ASP A 49 7.47 0.71 -15.96
C ASP A 49 8.13 2.04 -15.59
N THR A 50 8.70 2.72 -16.58
CA THR A 50 9.26 4.07 -16.42
C THR A 50 8.17 5.09 -16.05
N ILE A 51 6.98 5.03 -16.67
CA ILE A 51 5.84 5.87 -16.29
C ILE A 51 5.43 5.62 -14.84
N TYR A 52 5.30 4.35 -14.42
CA TYR A 52 5.00 4.04 -13.02
C TYR A 52 6.09 4.56 -12.08
N THR A 53 7.36 4.38 -12.43
CA THR A 53 8.49 4.85 -11.63
C THR A 53 8.50 6.38 -11.49
N LEU A 54 8.14 7.13 -12.54
CA LEU A 54 7.95 8.58 -12.48
C LEU A 54 6.82 8.98 -11.51
N LYS A 55 5.73 8.20 -11.43
CA LYS A 55 4.65 8.42 -10.46
C LYS A 55 5.12 8.24 -9.01
N TYR A 56 5.84 7.16 -8.74
CA TYR A 56 6.45 6.93 -7.42
C TYR A 56 7.47 8.03 -7.06
N LEU A 57 8.29 8.46 -8.02
CA LEU A 57 9.27 9.53 -7.83
C LEU A 57 8.59 10.85 -7.50
N ALA A 58 7.65 11.29 -8.35
CA ALA A 58 6.90 12.54 -8.18
C ALA A 58 6.19 12.60 -6.84
N GLU A 59 5.57 11.49 -6.44
CA GLU A 59 4.89 11.40 -5.15
C GLU A 59 5.86 11.48 -3.97
N SER A 60 6.98 10.75 -4.06
CA SER A 60 8.00 10.80 -2.99
C SER A 60 8.54 12.21 -2.79
N ILE A 61 8.71 12.97 -3.88
CA ILE A 61 9.11 14.38 -3.86
C ILE A 61 8.02 15.20 -3.18
N HIS A 62 6.75 15.09 -3.61
CA HIS A 62 5.63 15.82 -3.00
C HIS A 62 5.56 15.64 -1.47
N LEU A 63 5.92 14.46 -0.98
CA LEU A 63 5.88 14.08 0.43
C LEU A 63 7.21 14.31 1.16
N GLU A 64 8.22 14.82 0.46
CA GLU A 64 9.58 15.06 0.97
C GLU A 64 10.20 13.81 1.64
N SER A 65 9.89 12.62 1.08
CA SER A 65 10.34 11.35 1.63
C SER A 65 11.11 10.52 0.60
N PRO A 66 12.44 10.68 0.52
CA PRO A 66 13.31 9.82 -0.30
C PRO A 66 13.19 8.34 0.02
N LEU A 67 12.78 8.02 1.26
CA LEU A 67 12.58 6.66 1.74
C LEU A 67 11.48 5.93 0.96
N LEU A 68 10.41 6.62 0.58
CA LEU A 68 9.32 6.03 -0.21
C LEU A 68 9.80 5.56 -1.58
N PHE A 69 10.65 6.36 -2.24
CA PHE A 69 11.18 6.00 -3.56
C PHE A 69 12.24 4.90 -3.47
N SER A 70 13.19 4.99 -2.53
CA SER A 70 14.21 3.94 -2.39
C SER A 70 13.63 2.59 -1.96
N ASN A 71 12.58 2.59 -1.15
CA ASN A 71 11.83 1.39 -0.78
C ASN A 71 11.08 0.79 -1.98
N TYR A 72 10.41 1.62 -2.79
CA TYR A 72 9.83 1.17 -4.07
C TYR A 72 10.88 0.55 -5.01
N MET A 73 12.05 1.18 -5.15
CA MET A 73 13.12 0.66 -6.01
C MET A 73 13.68 -0.67 -5.50
N THR A 74 13.73 -0.87 -4.18
CA THR A 74 14.10 -2.16 -3.58
C THR A 74 13.06 -3.24 -3.89
N TRP A 75 11.78 -2.90 -3.80
CA TRP A 75 10.68 -3.80 -4.14
C TRP A 75 10.70 -4.16 -5.63
N LEU A 76 10.90 -3.17 -6.50
CA LEU A 76 10.97 -3.34 -7.96
C LEU A 76 12.18 -4.19 -8.37
N ARG A 77 13.33 -4.01 -7.72
CA ARG A 77 14.53 -4.86 -7.94
C ARG A 77 14.21 -6.35 -7.78
N VAL A 78 13.48 -6.73 -6.74
CA VAL A 78 13.10 -8.14 -6.53
C VAL A 78 12.09 -8.60 -7.57
N LEU A 79 11.09 -7.76 -7.89
CA LEU A 79 10.08 -8.08 -8.90
C LEU A 79 10.73 -8.40 -10.26
N LEU A 80 11.64 -7.53 -10.70
CA LEU A 80 12.22 -7.55 -12.04
C LEU A 80 13.21 -8.71 -12.26
N GLN A 81 13.74 -9.31 -11.20
CA GLN A 81 14.61 -10.49 -11.31
C GLN A 81 13.92 -11.67 -11.99
N GLN A 82 12.61 -11.84 -11.81
CA GLN A 82 11.85 -12.91 -12.47
C GLN A 82 11.78 -12.75 -14.00
N TYR A 83 11.98 -11.52 -14.49
CA TYR A 83 12.02 -11.17 -15.92
C TYR A 83 13.45 -11.06 -16.44
N GLU A 84 14.42 -11.61 -15.70
CA GLU A 84 15.85 -11.56 -16.01
C GLU A 84 16.41 -10.14 -16.18
N VAL A 85 15.82 -9.16 -15.49
CA VAL A 85 16.34 -7.80 -15.40
C VAL A 85 17.17 -7.73 -14.12
N SER A 86 18.44 -7.36 -14.28
CA SER A 86 19.43 -7.33 -13.21
C SER A 86 19.34 -6.05 -12.37
N THR A 87 19.96 -6.06 -11.19
CA THR A 87 20.15 -4.85 -10.39
C THR A 87 20.96 -3.79 -11.14
N GLU A 88 21.89 -4.20 -12.01
CA GLU A 88 22.68 -3.30 -12.84
C GLU A 88 21.82 -2.59 -13.89
N ASP A 89 20.90 -3.31 -14.54
CA ASP A 89 19.94 -2.72 -15.48
C ASP A 89 19.10 -1.62 -14.81
N LEU A 90 18.66 -1.88 -13.57
CA LEU A 90 17.89 -0.92 -12.78
C LEU A 90 18.74 0.27 -12.32
N TYR A 91 20.01 0.02 -11.97
CA TYR A 91 20.96 1.08 -11.63
C TYR A 91 21.20 2.02 -12.83
N ILE A 92 21.47 1.46 -14.00
CA ILE A 92 21.63 2.21 -15.26
C ILE A 92 20.35 2.97 -15.61
N ASN A 93 19.18 2.36 -15.42
CA ASN A 93 17.90 3.04 -15.62
C ASN A 93 17.80 4.30 -14.73
N ILE A 94 18.13 4.24 -13.44
CA ILE A 94 18.12 5.44 -12.57
C ILE A 94 19.15 6.50 -13.00
N LEU A 95 20.29 6.11 -13.55
CA LEU A 95 21.21 7.08 -14.16
C LEU A 95 20.61 7.75 -15.41
N CYS A 96 19.76 7.05 -16.17
CA CYS A 96 19.01 7.64 -17.29
C CYS A 96 17.93 8.62 -16.79
N PHE A 97 17.27 8.31 -15.66
CA PHE A 97 16.39 9.26 -14.97
C PHE A 97 17.13 10.54 -14.59
N GLN A 98 18.32 10.43 -13.99
CA GLN A 98 19.14 11.59 -13.63
C GLN A 98 19.47 12.46 -14.84
N GLU A 99 19.93 11.85 -15.95
CA GLU A 99 20.24 12.59 -17.18
C GLU A 99 19.02 13.29 -17.77
N ALA A 100 17.91 12.57 -17.95
CA ALA A 100 16.70 13.12 -18.55
C ALA A 100 16.10 14.25 -17.71
N LEU A 101 16.00 14.06 -16.38
CA LEU A 101 15.40 15.07 -15.49
C LEU A 101 16.30 16.29 -15.31
N ARG A 102 17.63 16.14 -15.39
CA ARG A 102 18.57 17.26 -15.35
C ARG A 102 18.46 18.17 -16.56
N ALA A 103 18.13 17.61 -17.72
CA ALA A 103 17.96 18.38 -18.96
C ALA A 103 16.63 19.16 -19.00
N GLU A 104 15.62 18.71 -18.25
CA GLU A 104 14.25 19.23 -18.32
C GLU A 104 13.86 20.12 -17.14
N LEU A 105 14.52 19.99 -15.99
CA LEU A 105 14.21 20.73 -14.77
C LEU A 105 15.20 21.86 -14.51
N GLU A 106 14.72 22.92 -13.86
CA GLU A 106 15.58 23.99 -13.36
C GLU A 106 16.58 23.44 -12.31
N PRO A 107 17.79 24.03 -12.18
CA PRO A 107 18.82 23.49 -11.29
C PRO A 107 18.35 23.24 -9.85
N ASP A 108 17.58 24.18 -9.30
CA ASP A 108 17.04 24.10 -7.96
C ASP A 108 15.98 22.99 -7.80
N GLN A 109 15.17 22.76 -8.84
CA GLN A 109 14.19 21.67 -8.87
C GLN A 109 14.90 20.32 -8.99
N TYR A 110 15.92 20.23 -9.86
CA TYR A 110 16.71 19.03 -10.03
C TYR A 110 17.42 18.60 -8.74
N VAL A 111 17.91 19.56 -7.93
CA VAL A 111 18.51 19.24 -6.62
C VAL A 111 17.55 18.46 -5.72
N MET A 112 16.25 18.82 -5.73
CA MET A 112 15.24 18.08 -4.97
C MET A 112 15.08 16.66 -5.51
N VAL A 113 14.92 16.51 -6.82
CA VAL A 113 14.77 15.20 -7.47
C VAL A 113 15.98 14.30 -7.22
N CYS A 114 17.19 14.85 -7.34
CA CYS A 114 18.44 14.12 -7.21
C CYS A 114 18.57 13.44 -5.85
N GLN A 115 18.08 14.06 -4.76
CA GLN A 115 18.12 13.45 -3.42
C GLN A 115 17.36 12.12 -3.35
N HIS A 116 16.25 11.98 -4.08
CA HIS A 116 15.44 10.77 -4.13
C HIS A 116 16.10 9.70 -5.01
N LEU A 117 16.60 10.10 -6.18
CA LEU A 117 17.33 9.20 -7.08
C LEU A 117 18.62 8.67 -6.43
N ASP A 118 19.38 9.52 -5.74
CA ASP A 118 20.61 9.12 -5.03
C ASP A 118 20.31 8.19 -3.84
N ALA A 119 19.18 8.39 -3.14
CA ALA A 119 18.73 7.46 -2.11
C ALA A 119 18.41 6.08 -2.70
N ALA A 120 17.77 6.01 -3.86
CA ALA A 120 17.53 4.76 -4.56
C ALA A 120 18.84 4.09 -5.03
N LEU A 121 19.77 4.83 -5.66
CA LEU A 121 21.06 4.29 -6.11
C LEU A 121 21.85 3.68 -4.94
N ARG A 122 21.93 4.38 -3.79
CA ARG A 122 22.59 3.85 -2.59
C ARG A 122 21.99 2.52 -2.14
N GLN A 123 20.66 2.40 -2.16
CA GLN A 123 19.96 1.20 -1.75
C GLN A 123 20.10 0.05 -2.77
N LEU A 124 20.18 0.36 -4.07
CA LEU A 124 20.43 -0.64 -5.10
C LEU A 124 21.87 -1.18 -5.04
N SER A 125 22.83 -0.38 -4.58
CA SER A 125 24.22 -0.80 -4.38
C SER A 125 24.45 -1.68 -3.15
N THR A 126 23.47 -1.85 -2.26
CA THR A 126 23.57 -2.82 -1.16
C THR A 126 23.10 -4.19 -1.61
N GLU A 127 23.69 -5.25 -1.03
CA GLU A 127 23.23 -6.62 -1.23
C GLU A 127 21.74 -6.73 -0.91
N ALA A 128 21.01 -7.49 -1.74
CA ALA A 128 19.61 -7.76 -1.49
C ALA A 128 19.49 -8.77 -0.34
N GLU A 129 18.94 -8.33 0.79
CA GLU A 129 18.50 -9.28 1.82
C GLU A 129 17.40 -10.17 1.23
N GLN A 130 17.58 -11.48 1.32
CA GLN A 130 16.53 -12.42 0.96
C GLN A 130 15.45 -12.34 2.03
N GLN A 131 14.26 -11.89 1.65
CA GLN A 131 13.12 -11.90 2.54
C GLN A 131 12.66 -13.34 2.77
N GLY A 132 12.78 -13.80 4.01
CA GLY A 132 12.29 -15.10 4.46
C GLY A 132 10.77 -15.24 4.31
N SER A 133 10.25 -16.44 4.55
CA SER A 133 8.81 -16.68 4.58
C SER A 133 8.15 -15.86 5.68
N HIS A 134 7.01 -15.23 5.37
CA HIS A 134 6.22 -14.53 6.39
C HIS A 134 5.47 -15.49 7.33
N LEU A 135 5.44 -16.78 7.00
CA LEU A 135 4.71 -17.79 7.76
C LEU A 135 5.50 -18.29 8.98
N ASP A 136 6.83 -18.28 8.90
CA ASP A 136 7.71 -18.92 9.90
C ASP A 136 7.67 -18.21 11.26
N GLU A 137 7.45 -16.89 11.26
CA GLU A 137 7.39 -16.06 12.46
C GLU A 137 5.96 -15.91 13.02
N SER A 138 4.98 -16.57 12.40
CA SER A 138 3.59 -16.50 12.84
C SER A 138 3.36 -17.21 14.17
N GLY A 139 2.53 -16.63 15.04
CA GLY A 139 2.02 -17.28 16.24
C GLY A 139 1.18 -18.54 15.96
N MET A 140 0.81 -18.77 14.69
CA MET A 140 0.07 -19.93 14.18
C MET A 140 0.70 -20.44 12.88
N ALA A 141 2.03 -20.62 12.86
CA ALA A 141 2.79 -20.93 11.64
C ALA A 141 2.30 -22.19 10.90
N ALA A 142 1.92 -23.25 11.61
CA ALA A 142 1.44 -24.48 11.00
C ALA A 142 0.10 -24.27 10.27
N GLU A 143 -0.84 -23.58 10.93
CA GLU A 143 -2.16 -23.26 10.39
C GLU A 143 -2.07 -22.26 9.24
N ALA A 144 -1.21 -21.24 9.36
CA ALA A 144 -0.94 -20.27 8.31
C ALA A 144 -0.34 -20.93 7.06
N THR A 145 0.59 -21.86 7.25
CA THR A 145 1.17 -22.66 6.16
C THR A 145 0.11 -23.51 5.48
N ALA A 146 -0.63 -24.31 6.25
CA ALA A 146 -1.69 -25.16 5.71
C ALA A 146 -2.77 -24.34 4.98
N TYR A 147 -3.20 -23.22 5.53
CA TYR A 147 -4.16 -22.32 4.88
C TYR A 147 -3.63 -21.79 3.55
N THR A 148 -2.38 -21.31 3.52
CA THR A 148 -1.74 -20.76 2.31
C THR A 148 -1.61 -21.82 1.23
N GLU A 149 -1.14 -23.03 1.57
CA GLU A 149 -1.01 -24.15 0.63
C GLU A 149 -2.35 -24.57 0.04
N LEU A 150 -3.39 -24.70 0.88
CA LEU A 150 -4.74 -25.04 0.42
C LEU A 150 -5.28 -24.00 -0.58
N LEU A 151 -4.99 -22.72 -0.39
CA LEU A 151 -5.39 -21.68 -1.35
C LEU A 151 -4.61 -21.80 -2.66
N LEU A 152 -3.28 -21.99 -2.59
CA LEU A 152 -2.44 -22.14 -3.79
C LEU A 152 -2.81 -23.38 -4.62
N GLU A 153 -3.28 -24.44 -3.97
CA GLU A 153 -3.79 -25.67 -4.61
C GLU A 153 -5.25 -25.53 -5.13
N GLY A 154 -5.90 -24.38 -4.95
CA GLY A 154 -7.29 -24.18 -5.37
C GLY A 154 -8.33 -24.82 -4.43
N ARG A 155 -7.93 -25.32 -3.26
CA ARG A 155 -8.78 -26.05 -2.29
C ARG A 155 -9.46 -25.12 -1.29
N ARG A 156 -10.15 -24.08 -1.79
CA ARG A 156 -10.79 -23.04 -0.94
C ARG A 156 -11.80 -23.57 0.07
N ALA A 157 -12.49 -24.67 -0.25
CA ALA A 157 -13.47 -25.28 0.66
C ALA A 157 -12.79 -25.89 1.90
N GLU A 158 -11.59 -26.42 1.72
CA GLU A 158 -10.81 -27.00 2.81
C GLU A 158 -10.09 -25.89 3.60
N ALA A 159 -9.61 -24.84 2.94
CA ALA A 159 -9.09 -23.65 3.62
C ALA A 159 -10.17 -22.99 4.51
N SER A 160 -11.40 -22.88 3.99
CA SER A 160 -12.57 -22.43 4.75
C SER A 160 -12.88 -23.33 5.94
N ARG A 161 -12.90 -24.67 5.73
CA ARG A 161 -13.13 -25.64 6.81
C ARG A 161 -12.08 -25.55 7.90
N LEU A 162 -10.79 -25.47 7.54
CA LEU A 162 -9.69 -25.31 8.49
C LEU A 162 -9.93 -24.12 9.43
N VAL A 163 -10.34 -22.98 8.87
CA VAL A 163 -10.63 -21.79 9.67
C VAL A 163 -11.85 -21.99 10.56
N MET A 164 -12.92 -22.59 10.05
CA MET A 164 -14.12 -22.86 10.85
C MET A 164 -13.85 -23.84 12.00
N ASP A 165 -13.04 -24.88 11.75
CA ASP A 165 -12.63 -25.83 12.79
C ASP A 165 -11.81 -25.13 13.89
N LEU A 166 -10.97 -24.15 13.53
CA LEU A 166 -10.24 -23.31 14.49
C LEU A 166 -11.20 -22.45 15.33
N VAL A 167 -12.22 -21.85 14.70
CA VAL A 167 -13.24 -21.08 15.42
C VAL A 167 -14.02 -21.97 16.38
N ASP A 168 -14.48 -23.13 15.92
CA ASP A 168 -15.28 -24.08 16.72
C ASP A 168 -14.49 -24.69 17.88
N SER A 169 -13.16 -24.81 17.73
CA SER A 169 -12.24 -25.21 18.82
C SER A 169 -11.88 -24.08 19.79
N GLY A 170 -12.43 -22.87 19.58
CA GLY A 170 -12.28 -21.73 20.50
C GLY A 170 -11.05 -20.85 20.23
N THR A 171 -10.41 -20.98 19.06
CA THR A 171 -9.34 -20.06 18.66
C THR A 171 -9.88 -18.62 18.60
N PRO A 172 -9.20 -17.64 19.23
CA PRO A 172 -9.62 -16.25 19.13
C PRO A 172 -9.63 -15.78 17.68
N LEU A 173 -10.73 -15.15 17.25
CA LEU A 173 -10.89 -14.69 15.87
C LEU A 173 -9.79 -13.68 15.47
N GLN A 174 -9.37 -12.83 16.40
CA GLN A 174 -8.26 -11.90 16.22
C GLN A 174 -6.94 -12.63 15.88
N SER A 175 -6.67 -13.79 16.50
CA SER A 175 -5.49 -14.60 16.19
C SER A 175 -5.55 -15.16 14.76
N ILE A 176 -6.73 -15.59 14.29
CA ILE A 176 -6.92 -16.05 12.91
C ILE A 176 -6.61 -14.92 11.92
N TYR A 177 -7.10 -13.70 12.19
CA TYR A 177 -6.84 -12.56 11.31
C TYR A 177 -5.35 -12.20 11.24
N LEU A 178 -4.69 -12.08 12.40
CA LEU A 178 -3.32 -11.58 12.49
C LEU A 178 -2.25 -12.62 12.15
N HIS A 179 -2.50 -13.89 12.50
CA HIS A 179 -1.49 -14.95 12.39
C HIS A 179 -1.74 -15.89 11.21
N ILE A 180 -2.97 -15.99 10.70
CA ILE A 180 -3.26 -16.78 9.50
C ILE A 180 -3.46 -15.84 8.31
N PHE A 181 -4.53 -15.06 8.28
CA PHE A 181 -4.87 -14.30 7.07
C PHE A 181 -3.80 -13.26 6.71
N GLN A 182 -3.37 -12.44 7.66
CA GLN A 182 -2.37 -11.41 7.38
C GLN A 182 -1.05 -12.02 6.91
N GLN A 183 -0.56 -13.05 7.58
CA GLN A 183 0.72 -13.70 7.22
C GLN A 183 0.62 -14.42 5.88
N SER A 184 -0.51 -15.08 5.60
CA SER A 184 -0.78 -15.68 4.30
C SER A 184 -0.79 -14.63 3.19
N GLN A 185 -1.45 -13.48 3.37
CA GLN A 185 -1.47 -12.43 2.35
C GLN A 185 -0.08 -11.82 2.10
N TYR A 186 0.73 -11.64 3.15
CA TYR A 186 2.12 -11.22 3.00
C TYR A 186 2.96 -12.28 2.26
N GLU A 187 2.79 -13.56 2.58
CA GLU A 187 3.50 -14.64 1.91
C GLU A 187 3.08 -14.77 0.43
N ILE A 188 1.79 -14.70 0.14
CA ILE A 188 1.26 -14.68 -1.24
C ILE A 188 1.88 -13.50 -2.01
N GLY A 189 1.93 -12.31 -1.41
CA GLY A 189 2.57 -11.13 -2.00
C GLY A 189 4.05 -11.36 -2.30
N ARG A 190 4.80 -11.95 -1.36
CA ARG A 190 6.22 -12.30 -1.53
C ARG A 190 6.43 -13.35 -2.63
N LEU A 191 5.60 -14.39 -2.67
CA LEU A 191 5.64 -15.42 -3.71
C LEU A 191 5.34 -14.83 -5.10
N TRP A 192 4.39 -13.91 -5.19
CA TRP A 192 4.09 -13.20 -6.44
C TRP A 192 5.26 -12.30 -6.87
N GLN A 193 5.76 -11.48 -5.94
CA GLN A 193 6.90 -10.59 -6.20
C GLN A 193 8.14 -11.36 -6.69
N THR A 194 8.39 -12.55 -6.13
CA THR A 194 9.54 -13.40 -6.50
C THR A 194 9.27 -14.34 -7.68
N GLY A 195 8.14 -14.19 -8.37
CA GLY A 195 7.78 -14.98 -9.55
C GLY A 195 7.51 -16.46 -9.26
N ARG A 196 7.25 -16.83 -8.00
CA ARG A 196 6.90 -18.20 -7.59
C ARG A 196 5.43 -18.53 -7.87
N ILE A 197 4.57 -17.51 -7.89
CA ILE A 197 3.17 -17.63 -8.29
C ILE A 197 2.80 -16.52 -9.28
N THR A 198 1.78 -16.77 -10.08
CA THR A 198 1.24 -15.78 -11.03
C THR A 198 0.31 -14.79 -10.33
N VAL A 199 0.08 -13.64 -10.96
CA VAL A 199 -0.96 -12.68 -10.51
C VAL A 199 -2.37 -13.31 -10.47
N ALA A 200 -2.65 -14.30 -11.33
CA ALA A 200 -3.93 -15.02 -11.30
C ALA A 200 -4.09 -15.85 -10.01
N GLN A 201 -3.01 -16.46 -9.53
CA GLN A 201 -3.02 -17.19 -8.26
C GLN A 201 -3.12 -16.24 -7.07
N GLU A 202 -2.40 -15.11 -7.10
CA GLU A 202 -2.52 -14.07 -6.07
C GLU A 202 -3.99 -13.59 -5.96
N HIS A 203 -4.60 -13.19 -7.07
CA HIS A 203 -6.00 -12.76 -7.11
C HIS A 203 -6.97 -13.84 -6.60
N TYR A 204 -6.73 -15.11 -6.98
CA TYR A 204 -7.53 -16.22 -6.48
C TYR A 204 -7.44 -16.35 -4.96
N CYS A 205 -6.22 -16.31 -4.40
CA CYS A 205 -6.00 -16.43 -2.97
C CYS A 205 -6.63 -15.26 -2.21
N SER A 206 -6.46 -14.01 -2.68
CA SER A 206 -7.08 -12.83 -2.09
C SER A 206 -8.61 -12.90 -2.10
N ALA A 207 -9.22 -13.31 -3.22
CA ALA A 207 -10.66 -13.50 -3.32
C ALA A 207 -11.17 -14.63 -2.40
N ALA A 208 -10.42 -15.73 -2.30
CA ALA A 208 -10.75 -16.83 -1.40
C ALA A 208 -10.66 -16.41 0.07
N THR A 209 -9.64 -15.64 0.46
CA THR A 209 -9.54 -15.08 1.82
C THR A 209 -10.69 -14.15 2.14
N GLN A 210 -11.07 -13.25 1.22
CA GLN A 210 -12.25 -12.39 1.38
C GLN A 210 -13.55 -13.19 1.59
N LEU A 211 -13.72 -14.31 0.87
CA LEU A 211 -14.86 -15.22 1.07
C LEU A 211 -14.85 -15.83 2.47
N VAL A 212 -13.70 -16.34 2.93
CA VAL A 212 -13.55 -16.95 4.26
C VAL A 212 -13.81 -15.91 5.35
N MET A 213 -13.27 -14.69 5.23
CA MET A 213 -13.55 -13.59 6.17
C MET A 213 -15.06 -13.29 6.27
N SER A 214 -15.79 -13.35 5.16
CA SER A 214 -17.26 -13.14 5.16
C SER A 214 -18.04 -14.22 5.90
N GLN A 215 -17.53 -15.45 5.96
CA GLN A 215 -18.15 -16.53 6.73
C GLN A 215 -18.01 -16.30 8.24
N LEU A 216 -17.02 -15.52 8.67
CA LEU A 216 -16.73 -15.22 10.06
C LEU A 216 -17.60 -14.09 10.63
N PHE A 217 -18.38 -13.41 9.77
CA PHE A 217 -19.23 -12.29 10.17
C PHE A 217 -20.13 -12.56 11.39
N PRO A 218 -20.81 -13.72 11.52
CA PRO A 218 -21.64 -14.01 12.69
C PRO A 218 -20.87 -14.01 14.03
N TYR A 219 -19.55 -14.24 14.00
CA TYR A 219 -18.71 -14.34 15.19
C TYR A 219 -18.12 -12.97 15.61
N LEU A 220 -18.23 -11.93 14.78
CA LEU A 220 -17.72 -10.59 15.08
C LEU A 220 -18.50 -9.86 16.19
N PHE A 221 -19.78 -10.20 16.37
CA PHE A 221 -20.73 -9.40 17.15
C PHE A 221 -20.85 -9.77 18.64
N ASN A 222 -19.90 -10.54 19.19
CA ASN A 222 -20.01 -11.07 20.55
C ASN A 222 -19.50 -10.13 21.67
N HIS A 223 -19.41 -8.82 21.40
CA HIS A 223 -18.81 -7.85 22.31
C HIS A 223 -19.78 -6.74 22.71
N SER A 224 -19.57 -6.19 23.92
CA SER A 224 -20.33 -5.02 24.37
C SER A 224 -20.02 -3.81 23.50
N ARG A 225 -21.09 -3.12 23.07
CA ARG A 225 -20.97 -1.92 22.24
C ARG A 225 -20.41 -0.75 23.04
N LYS A 226 -19.43 -0.06 22.47
CA LYS A 226 -18.86 1.19 22.99
C LYS A 226 -19.68 2.42 22.58
N GLY A 227 -20.57 2.28 21.60
CA GLY A 227 -21.31 3.40 21.00
C GLY A 227 -20.41 4.35 20.21
N MET A 228 -19.28 3.87 19.72
CA MET A 228 -18.34 4.63 18.89
C MET A 228 -18.37 4.09 17.46
N LYS A 229 -18.39 4.99 16.49
CA LYS A 229 -18.64 4.69 15.08
C LYS A 229 -17.40 4.89 14.22
N LEU A 230 -17.01 3.85 13.49
CA LEU A 230 -15.92 3.88 12.52
C LEU A 230 -16.48 3.81 11.10
N VAL A 231 -16.03 4.70 10.21
CA VAL A 231 -16.11 4.51 8.76
C VAL A 231 -14.71 4.19 8.25
N SER A 232 -14.58 3.19 7.39
CA SER A 232 -13.29 2.79 6.81
C SER A 232 -13.37 2.73 5.29
N ALA A 233 -12.40 3.32 4.60
CA ALA A 233 -12.38 3.39 3.14
C ALA A 233 -10.95 3.40 2.57
N CYS A 234 -10.75 2.80 1.40
CA CYS A 234 -9.59 3.12 0.57
C CYS A 234 -9.92 4.34 -0.30
N VAL A 235 -8.94 5.20 -0.52
CA VAL A 235 -9.11 6.39 -1.38
C VAL A 235 -9.37 6.01 -2.84
N GLY A 236 -9.78 6.99 -3.65
CA GLY A 236 -9.98 6.78 -5.09
C GLY A 236 -8.73 6.17 -5.74
N GLY A 237 -8.92 5.24 -6.67
CA GLY A 237 -7.84 4.49 -7.33
C GLY A 237 -7.23 3.34 -6.52
N GLU A 238 -7.40 3.32 -5.20
CA GLU A 238 -6.83 2.26 -4.34
C GLU A 238 -7.75 1.04 -4.26
N LEU A 239 -7.23 -0.11 -4.69
CA LEU A 239 -7.95 -1.39 -4.79
C LEU A 239 -7.59 -2.38 -3.69
N HIS A 240 -6.50 -2.15 -2.95
CA HIS A 240 -5.98 -3.09 -1.95
C HIS A 240 -6.72 -2.95 -0.61
N GLU A 241 -7.88 -3.58 -0.49
CA GLU A 241 -8.80 -3.39 0.63
C GLU A 241 -8.77 -4.48 1.72
N ILE A 242 -8.09 -5.62 1.52
CA ILE A 242 -8.06 -6.72 2.50
C ILE A 242 -7.54 -6.26 3.86
N GLY A 243 -6.43 -5.52 3.90
CA GLY A 243 -5.88 -5.00 5.15
C GLY A 243 -6.85 -4.05 5.86
N LEU A 244 -7.52 -3.18 5.11
CA LEU A 244 -8.55 -2.28 5.66
C LEU A 244 -9.74 -3.07 6.23
N ARG A 245 -10.15 -4.14 5.55
CA ARG A 245 -11.21 -5.01 6.06
C ARG A 245 -10.80 -5.68 7.36
N MET A 246 -9.58 -6.21 7.45
CA MET A 246 -9.05 -6.77 8.71
C MET A 246 -9.06 -5.74 9.85
N VAL A 247 -8.60 -4.51 9.58
CA VAL A 247 -8.68 -3.41 10.55
C VAL A 247 -10.14 -3.20 10.99
N THR A 248 -11.07 -3.13 10.04
CA THR A 248 -12.48 -2.85 10.33
C THR A 248 -13.11 -3.96 11.17
N ASP A 249 -12.89 -5.22 10.81
CA ASP A 249 -13.40 -6.36 11.56
C ASP A 249 -12.80 -6.42 12.99
N ILE A 250 -11.53 -6.05 13.17
CA ILE A 250 -10.91 -5.96 14.50
C ILE A 250 -11.49 -4.79 15.33
N PHE A 251 -11.87 -3.68 14.71
CA PHE A 251 -12.64 -2.62 15.40
C PHE A 251 -14.01 -3.13 15.87
N GLU A 252 -14.71 -3.89 15.02
CA GLU A 252 -16.00 -4.50 15.34
C GLU A 252 -15.86 -5.48 16.54
N MET A 253 -14.84 -6.34 16.52
CA MET A 253 -14.48 -7.22 17.65
C MET A 253 -14.14 -6.42 18.93
N ASN A 254 -13.71 -5.17 18.80
CA ASN A 254 -13.43 -4.28 19.92
C ASN A 254 -14.63 -3.41 20.33
N GLY A 255 -15.84 -3.77 19.89
CA GLY A 255 -17.11 -3.16 20.31
C GLY A 255 -17.45 -1.84 19.61
N TRP A 256 -16.75 -1.48 18.53
CA TRP A 256 -17.12 -0.36 17.68
C TRP A 256 -18.29 -0.73 16.77
N ASP A 257 -19.09 0.25 16.38
CA ASP A 257 -20.04 0.12 15.28
C ASP A 257 -19.31 0.52 13.99
N THR A 258 -19.06 -0.44 13.10
CA THR A 258 -18.25 -0.19 11.91
C THR A 258 -19.07 -0.08 10.62
N TYR A 259 -18.57 0.72 9.68
CA TYR A 259 -19.05 0.81 8.31
C TYR A 259 -17.87 0.67 7.36
N TYR A 260 -17.68 -0.55 6.85
CA TYR A 260 -16.68 -0.86 5.82
C TYR A 260 -17.18 -0.44 4.44
N VAL A 261 -16.54 0.55 3.82
CA VAL A 261 -16.91 1.04 2.49
C VAL A 261 -16.19 0.26 1.39
N GLY A 262 -14.96 -0.20 1.66
CA GLY A 262 -14.12 -0.92 0.70
C GLY A 262 -13.24 -0.02 -0.16
N ALA A 263 -12.90 -0.53 -1.35
CA ALA A 263 -11.98 0.04 -2.31
C ALA A 263 -12.52 1.26 -3.09
N ASN A 264 -11.60 2.07 -3.63
CA ASN A 264 -11.85 3.07 -4.67
C ASN A 264 -13.01 4.05 -4.36
N VAL A 265 -13.03 4.63 -3.16
CA VAL A 265 -14.17 5.46 -2.72
C VAL A 265 -14.02 6.92 -3.15
N PRO A 266 -14.98 7.50 -3.91
CA PRO A 266 -14.94 8.91 -4.27
C PRO A 266 -15.20 9.83 -3.06
N ALA A 267 -14.45 10.94 -2.96
CA ALA A 267 -14.51 11.86 -1.82
C ALA A 267 -15.93 12.38 -1.52
N ARG A 268 -16.65 12.83 -2.54
CA ARG A 268 -18.02 13.36 -2.38
C ARG A 268 -18.97 12.35 -1.73
N SER A 269 -18.87 11.08 -2.10
CA SER A 269 -19.70 10.01 -1.55
C SER A 269 -19.31 9.69 -0.11
N LEU A 270 -18.00 9.67 0.18
CA LEU A 270 -17.49 9.44 1.53
C LEU A 270 -17.95 10.54 2.49
N LEU A 271 -17.80 11.82 2.13
CA LEU A 271 -18.23 12.94 2.98
C LEU A 271 -19.71 12.87 3.34
N ARG A 272 -20.56 12.47 2.38
CA ARG A 272 -21.99 12.25 2.64
C ARG A 272 -22.21 11.11 3.65
N LEU A 273 -21.56 9.98 3.43
CA LEU A 273 -21.67 8.83 4.33
C LEU A 273 -21.22 9.17 5.76
N LEU A 274 -20.11 9.90 5.92
CA LEU A 274 -19.61 10.30 7.24
C LEU A 274 -20.67 11.08 8.04
N LYS A 275 -21.42 11.96 7.36
CA LYS A 275 -22.52 12.74 7.96
C LYS A 275 -23.74 11.88 8.26
N ASP A 276 -24.18 11.09 7.28
CA ASP A 276 -25.39 10.24 7.40
C ASP A 276 -25.21 9.19 8.51
N TYR A 277 -24.02 8.59 8.61
CA TYR A 277 -23.67 7.60 9.62
C TYR A 277 -23.34 8.21 10.99
N LYS A 278 -22.96 9.50 11.01
CA LYS A 278 -22.42 10.22 12.18
C LYS A 278 -21.15 9.53 12.69
N ALA A 279 -20.16 9.42 11.82
CA ALA A 279 -18.90 8.76 12.14
C ALA A 279 -18.10 9.55 13.18
N ASP A 280 -17.54 8.85 14.17
CA ASP A 280 -16.61 9.42 15.15
C ASP A 280 -15.16 9.34 14.63
N VAL A 281 -14.88 8.28 13.88
CA VAL A 281 -13.56 7.99 13.30
C VAL A 281 -13.69 7.64 11.82
N LEU A 282 -12.81 8.21 10.99
CA LEU A 282 -12.54 7.77 9.63
C LEU A 282 -11.17 7.07 9.59
N ALA A 283 -11.11 5.82 9.14
CA ALA A 283 -9.85 5.13 8.83
C ALA A 283 -9.63 5.05 7.32
N LEU A 284 -8.53 5.61 6.84
CA LEU A 284 -8.12 5.55 5.44
C LEU A 284 -6.95 4.59 5.25
N SER A 285 -7.05 3.68 4.29
CA SER A 285 -5.95 2.79 3.88
C SER A 285 -5.39 3.19 2.52
N CYS A 286 -4.07 3.08 2.38
CA CYS A 286 -3.34 3.29 1.13
C CYS A 286 -2.20 2.27 1.02
N THR A 287 -2.06 1.62 -0.13
CA THR A 287 -0.98 0.65 -0.39
C THR A 287 -0.04 1.19 -1.44
N MET A 288 -0.57 1.76 -2.53
CA MET A 288 0.25 2.33 -3.58
C MET A 288 0.75 3.71 -3.17
N THR A 289 2.07 3.92 -3.12
CA THR A 289 2.66 5.20 -2.69
C THR A 289 2.09 6.37 -3.47
N TYR A 290 1.98 6.27 -4.80
CA TYR A 290 1.44 7.33 -5.67
C TYR A 290 -0.05 7.68 -5.45
N HIS A 291 -0.75 7.02 -4.51
CA HIS A 291 -2.08 7.42 -4.06
C HIS A 291 -2.07 8.22 -2.74
N VAL A 292 -0.93 8.44 -2.09
CA VAL A 292 -0.88 9.15 -0.80
C VAL A 292 -1.38 10.60 -0.92
N SER A 293 -1.14 11.28 -2.04
CA SER A 293 -1.70 12.60 -2.31
C SER A 293 -3.23 12.58 -2.37
N LEU A 294 -3.84 11.49 -2.84
CA LEU A 294 -5.30 11.32 -2.80
C LEU A 294 -5.81 11.16 -1.36
N VAL A 295 -5.01 10.59 -0.45
CA VAL A 295 -5.29 10.58 0.99
C VAL A 295 -5.28 12.00 1.55
N LYS A 296 -4.27 12.80 1.21
CA LYS A 296 -4.18 14.21 1.63
C LYS A 296 -5.36 15.03 1.10
N GLU A 297 -5.75 14.84 -0.15
CA GLU A 297 -6.92 15.49 -0.76
C GLU A 297 -8.23 15.08 -0.08
N MET A 298 -8.40 13.79 0.20
CA MET A 298 -9.56 13.26 0.93
C MET A 298 -9.66 13.89 2.33
N ILE A 299 -8.56 13.93 3.07
CA ILE A 299 -8.48 14.55 4.40
C ILE A 299 -8.82 16.04 4.31
N ALA A 300 -8.23 16.76 3.36
CA ALA A 300 -8.51 18.17 3.14
C ALA A 300 -10.00 18.42 2.86
N ALA A 301 -10.64 17.58 2.03
CA ALA A 301 -12.06 17.67 1.75
C ALA A 301 -12.91 17.45 3.01
N VAL A 302 -12.58 16.45 3.83
CA VAL A 302 -13.25 16.21 5.13
C VAL A 302 -13.09 17.40 6.07
N ARG A 303 -11.90 18.02 6.12
CA ARG A 303 -11.62 19.17 6.99
C ARG A 303 -12.28 20.47 6.53
N GLN A 304 -12.54 20.61 5.22
CA GLN A 304 -13.23 21.77 4.66
C GLN A 304 -14.75 21.71 4.91
N ASP A 305 -15.31 20.54 5.21
CA ASP A 305 -16.73 20.38 5.54
C ASP A 305 -16.98 20.76 7.02
N PRO A 306 -17.76 21.82 7.31
CA PRO A 306 -17.96 22.31 8.67
C PRO A 306 -18.65 21.30 9.59
N ASP A 307 -19.43 20.35 9.04
CA ASP A 307 -20.13 19.34 9.82
C ASP A 307 -19.22 18.17 10.24
N LEU A 308 -18.01 18.09 9.66
CA LEU A 308 -17.05 16.99 9.87
C LEU A 308 -15.81 17.41 10.67
N GLY A 309 -15.70 18.66 11.11
CA GLY A 309 -14.52 19.15 11.85
C GLY A 309 -14.20 18.35 13.13
N GLY A 310 -15.20 17.68 13.71
CA GLY A 310 -15.07 16.85 14.91
C GLY A 310 -14.48 15.46 14.68
N ILE A 311 -14.49 14.92 13.45
CA ILE A 311 -14.11 13.52 13.20
C ILE A 311 -12.61 13.29 13.44
N VAL A 312 -12.26 12.15 14.03
CA VAL A 312 -10.86 11.68 14.10
C VAL A 312 -10.52 10.98 12.79
N ILE A 313 -9.39 11.31 12.17
CA ILE A 313 -8.93 10.66 10.94
C ILE A 313 -7.65 9.87 11.21
N LEU A 314 -7.69 8.57 10.95
CA LEU A 314 -6.55 7.67 10.98
C LEU A 314 -6.13 7.31 9.56
N VAL A 315 -4.82 7.08 9.40
CA VAL A 315 -4.25 6.54 8.17
C VAL A 315 -3.40 5.30 8.47
N GLY A 316 -3.33 4.39 7.50
CA GLY A 316 -2.50 3.20 7.58
C GLY A 316 -2.24 2.62 6.18
N GLY A 317 -1.52 1.50 6.17
CA GLY A 317 -1.10 0.83 4.94
C GLY A 317 0.36 1.10 4.57
N TYR A 318 0.81 0.50 3.46
CA TYR A 318 2.23 0.31 3.17
C TYR A 318 3.09 1.60 3.21
N PRO A 319 2.70 2.72 2.57
CA PRO A 319 3.52 3.94 2.58
C PRO A 319 3.69 4.53 3.99
N PHE A 320 2.67 4.41 4.85
CA PHE A 320 2.73 4.89 6.23
C PHE A 320 3.55 3.97 7.13
N ASN A 321 3.61 2.67 6.80
CA ASN A 321 4.51 1.73 7.47
C ASN A 321 5.97 1.96 7.06
N THR A 322 6.21 2.35 5.80
CA THR A 322 7.54 2.71 5.29
C THR A 322 8.04 4.02 5.88
N ASP A 323 7.21 5.07 5.95
CA ASP A 323 7.52 6.33 6.63
C ASP A 323 6.44 6.71 7.67
N PRO A 324 6.61 6.31 8.95
CA PRO A 324 5.64 6.60 10.01
C PRO A 324 5.47 8.08 10.37
N LYS A 325 6.20 9.01 9.73
CA LYS A 325 5.97 10.45 9.90
C LYS A 325 4.96 11.00 8.89
N LEU A 326 4.67 10.25 7.83
CA LEU A 326 3.88 10.67 6.68
C LEU A 326 2.44 11.06 7.04
N TRP A 327 1.86 10.46 8.07
CA TRP A 327 0.49 10.78 8.52
C TRP A 327 0.32 12.27 8.88
N ARG A 328 1.38 12.94 9.34
CA ARG A 328 1.37 14.38 9.62
C ARG A 328 1.33 15.21 8.34
N ALA A 329 2.07 14.79 7.31
CA ALA A 329 2.14 15.49 6.03
C ALA A 329 0.81 15.45 5.27
N VAL A 330 0.03 14.37 5.44
CA VAL A 330 -1.32 14.24 4.87
C VAL A 330 -2.42 14.88 5.73
N GLY A 331 -2.09 15.35 6.94
CA GLY A 331 -3.03 16.03 7.84
C GLY A 331 -3.95 15.10 8.65
N ALA A 332 -3.58 13.82 8.82
CA ALA A 332 -4.31 12.89 9.67
C ALA A 332 -4.11 13.22 11.17
N ASP A 333 -4.99 12.70 12.02
CA ASP A 333 -4.87 12.84 13.48
C ASP A 333 -4.00 11.74 14.10
N GLY A 334 -3.87 10.60 13.42
CA GLY A 334 -3.06 9.47 13.88
C GLY A 334 -2.74 8.46 12.78
N TYR A 335 -1.83 7.55 13.11
CA TYR A 335 -1.38 6.45 12.27
C TYR A 335 -1.51 5.14 13.03
N GLY A 336 -1.97 4.10 12.33
CA GLY A 336 -1.96 2.73 12.83
C GLY A 336 -1.07 1.85 11.97
N ARG A 337 -0.02 1.27 12.58
CA ARG A 337 0.90 0.33 11.89
C ARG A 337 0.21 -0.97 11.48
N ASP A 338 -0.72 -1.40 12.32
CA ASP A 338 -1.52 -2.61 12.16
C ASP A 338 -2.92 -2.40 12.76
N ALA A 339 -3.75 -3.44 12.71
CA ALA A 339 -5.13 -3.36 13.18
C ALA A 339 -5.25 -3.13 14.70
N GLU A 340 -4.38 -3.72 15.52
CA GLU A 340 -4.44 -3.56 16.97
C GLU A 340 -4.04 -2.15 17.39
N GLU A 341 -2.94 -1.64 16.82
CA GLU A 341 -2.51 -0.26 17.05
C GLU A 341 -3.57 0.73 16.57
N SER A 342 -4.21 0.47 15.43
CA SER A 342 -5.29 1.32 14.91
C SER A 342 -6.44 1.47 15.92
N VAL A 343 -6.90 0.38 16.54
CA VAL A 343 -7.94 0.42 17.59
C VAL A 343 -7.48 1.23 18.79
N ARG A 344 -6.24 1.02 19.24
CA ARG A 344 -5.66 1.72 20.39
C ARG A 344 -5.62 3.23 20.15
N VAL A 345 -5.08 3.65 19.01
CA VAL A 345 -4.93 5.06 18.62
C VAL A 345 -6.30 5.72 18.42
N ALA A 346 -7.25 5.06 17.76
CA ALA A 346 -8.62 5.57 17.61
C ALA A 346 -9.28 5.81 18.97
N THR A 347 -9.18 4.83 19.87
CA THR A 347 -9.80 4.91 21.21
C THR A 347 -9.21 6.07 22.01
N GLU A 348 -7.88 6.27 21.96
CA GLU A 348 -7.19 7.37 22.63
C GLU A 348 -7.63 8.75 22.08
N LEU A 349 -7.65 8.91 20.76
CA LEU A 349 -7.95 10.19 20.11
C LEU A 349 -9.43 10.56 20.21
N ALA A 350 -10.34 9.60 19.97
CA ALA A 350 -11.77 9.85 20.05
C ALA A 350 -12.24 10.04 21.51
N GLY A 351 -11.63 9.32 22.46
CA GLY A 351 -11.92 9.50 23.90
C GLY A 351 -11.51 10.85 24.46
N ARG A 352 -10.53 11.55 23.85
CA ARG A 352 -10.11 12.91 24.24
C ARG A 352 -11.08 14.01 23.78
N LYS A 353 -11.81 13.79 22.67
CA LYS A 353 -12.77 14.78 22.14
C LYS A 353 -14.13 14.75 22.85
N GLY A 354 -14.44 13.67 23.59
CA GLY A 354 -15.65 13.56 24.41
C GLY A 354 -15.56 14.18 25.81
N ARG A 355 -14.44 14.84 26.14
CA ARG A 355 -14.23 15.66 27.35
C ARG A 355 -14.04 17.11 26.93
#